data_AF-A0A2G0WLF3-F1
#
_entry.id   AF-A0A2G0WLF3-F1
#
_cell.length_a   1.000
_cell.length_b   1.000
_cell.length_c   1.000
_cell.angle_alpha   90.00
_cell.angle_beta   90.00
_cell.angle_gamma   90.00
#
_symmetry.space_group_name_H-M   'P 1'
#
loop_
_entity.id
_entity.type
_entity.pdbx_description
1 polymer ?
#
loop_
_entity_poly.entity_id
_entity_poly.type
_entity_poly.pdbx_seq_one_letter_code
_entity_poly.pdbx_strand_id
1 'polypeptide(L)'
;MKIMLCLVMVLMPCLAQAAWPTPSACYQAHRAASQRLAQAIADQDNVGAAKWRGQLATVVAQCRAAQQAQDNRRTQQRYLQERQQQEELNQQRYLQQRRQQDQINQQRNAQRRIVEQQRLRQRIQQQHLNQRNMPDIRY
;
A
#
# COMPACT_ATOMS: atom_id res chain seq x y z
N MET A 1 35.83 29.82 25.24
CA MET A 1 34.88 28.83 24.67
C MET A 1 33.71 29.54 23.99
N LYS A 2 33.89 30.10 22.78
CA LYS A 2 32.81 30.81 22.04
C LYS A 2 32.97 30.79 20.51
N ILE A 3 33.83 29.93 19.96
CA ILE A 3 34.16 29.92 18.52
C ILE A 3 33.57 28.69 17.79
N MET A 4 33.08 27.68 18.51
CA MET A 4 32.54 26.46 17.88
C MET A 4 31.08 26.53 17.42
N LEU A 5 30.34 27.58 17.76
CA LEU A 5 28.90 27.66 17.44
C LEU A 5 28.57 28.34 16.11
N CYS A 6 29.53 28.99 15.44
CA CYS A 6 29.28 29.65 14.15
C CYS A 6 29.46 28.74 12.93
N LEU A 7 30.08 27.57 13.07
CA LEU A 7 30.40 26.72 11.92
C LEU A 7 29.25 25.80 11.46
N VAL A 8 28.18 25.68 12.25
CA VAL A 8 27.04 24.79 11.93
C VAL A 8 25.97 25.49 11.07
N MET A 9 26.03 26.82 10.93
CA MET A 9 25.05 27.60 10.14
C MET A 9 25.42 27.78 8.67
N VAL A 10 26.64 27.40 8.24
CA VAL A 10 27.14 27.67 6.87
C VAL A 10 26.95 26.47 5.92
N LEU A 11 26.46 25.33 6.43
CA LEU A 11 26.27 24.08 5.66
C LEU A 11 24.80 23.66 5.57
N MET A 12 23.91 24.62 5.32
CA MET A 12 22.57 24.35 4.77
C MET A 12 22.57 24.70 3.28
N PRO A 13 23.19 23.88 2.39
CA PRO A 13 23.01 24.07 0.97
C PRO A 13 21.57 23.66 0.64
N CYS A 14 20.78 24.66 0.23
CA CYS A 14 19.64 24.53 -0.67
C CYS A 14 18.94 23.16 -0.71
N LEU A 15 18.07 22.89 0.26
CA LEU A 15 16.92 21.97 0.12
C LEU A 15 15.86 22.51 -0.86
N ALA A 16 16.26 23.26 -1.89
CA ALA A 16 15.40 23.79 -2.94
C ALA A 16 15.36 22.88 -4.19
N GLN A 17 15.75 21.60 -4.05
CA GLN A 17 15.81 20.64 -5.14
C GLN A 17 14.68 19.62 -5.00
N ALA A 18 13.46 20.05 -5.34
CA ALA A 18 12.35 19.21 -5.85
C ALA A 18 11.02 20.01 -5.93
N ALA A 19 11.07 21.34 -6.05
CA ALA A 19 9.88 22.10 -6.41
C ALA A 19 9.66 21.92 -7.93
N TRP A 20 9.05 20.80 -8.31
CA TRP A 20 8.49 20.64 -9.65
C TRP A 20 7.64 21.87 -9.93
N PRO A 21 7.76 22.51 -11.09
CA PRO A 21 7.02 23.72 -11.36
C PRO A 21 5.53 23.40 -11.19
N THR A 22 4.91 24.04 -10.21
CA THR A 22 3.48 23.87 -9.97
C THR A 22 2.71 24.31 -11.21
N PRO A 23 1.49 23.80 -11.43
CA PRO A 23 0.67 24.23 -12.57
C PRO A 23 0.54 25.76 -12.68
N SER A 24 0.52 26.45 -11.53
CA SER A 24 0.51 27.92 -11.46
C SER A 24 1.84 28.56 -11.87
N ALA A 25 2.99 28.00 -11.50
CA ALA A 25 4.30 28.48 -11.92
C ALA A 25 4.53 28.30 -13.43
N CYS A 26 4.10 27.15 -13.97
CA CYS A 26 4.11 26.87 -15.40
C CYS A 26 3.27 27.87 -16.20
N TYR A 27 2.06 28.15 -15.73
CA TYR A 27 1.18 29.13 -16.34
C TYR A 27 1.78 30.55 -16.33
N GLN A 28 2.35 30.97 -15.20
CA GLN A 28 2.99 32.29 -15.07
C GLN A 28 4.23 32.42 -15.98
N ALA A 29 5.09 31.40 -16.02
CA ALA A 29 6.28 31.38 -16.87
C ALA A 29 5.92 31.41 -18.36
N HIS A 30 4.90 30.64 -18.77
CA HIS A 30 4.39 30.66 -20.13
C HIS A 30 3.83 32.04 -20.49
N ARG A 31 3.00 32.63 -19.63
CA ARG A 31 2.42 33.96 -19.85
C ARG A 31 3.50 35.03 -19.99
N ALA A 32 4.51 35.03 -19.12
CA ALA A 32 5.61 35.99 -19.17
C ALA A 32 6.44 35.84 -20.46
N ALA A 33 6.76 34.61 -20.87
CA ALA A 33 7.48 34.35 -22.12
C ALA A 33 6.66 34.77 -23.35
N SER A 34 5.35 34.48 -23.37
CA SER A 34 4.44 34.88 -24.45
C SER A 34 4.31 36.40 -24.58
N GLN A 35 4.23 37.12 -23.45
CA GLN A 35 4.17 38.58 -23.46
C GLN A 35 5.46 39.19 -24.04
N ARG A 36 6.62 38.67 -23.66
CA ARG A 36 7.91 39.15 -24.20
C ARG A 36 8.10 38.80 -25.67
N LEU A 37 7.58 37.65 -26.11
CA LEU A 37 7.53 37.32 -27.52
C LEU A 37 6.63 38.30 -28.30
N ALA A 38 5.43 38.57 -27.78
CA ALA A 38 4.52 39.53 -28.40
C ALA A 38 5.14 40.93 -28.52
N GLN A 39 5.85 41.37 -27.48
CA GLN A 39 6.58 42.64 -27.49
C GLN A 39 7.70 42.64 -28.54
N ALA A 40 8.55 41.60 -28.58
CA ALA A 40 9.63 41.52 -29.57
C ALA A 40 9.11 41.48 -31.03
N ILE A 41 7.94 40.87 -31.25
CA ILE A 41 7.27 40.89 -32.56
C ILE A 41 6.76 42.30 -32.89
N ALA A 42 6.15 43.00 -31.93
CA ALA A 42 5.68 44.37 -32.10
C ALA A 42 6.83 45.34 -32.42
N ASP A 43 7.99 45.12 -31.81
CA ASP A 43 9.21 45.91 -32.02
C ASP A 43 9.99 45.49 -33.30
N GLN A 44 9.48 44.51 -34.07
CA GLN A 44 10.15 43.89 -35.23
C GLN A 44 11.55 43.33 -34.95
N ASP A 45 11.85 43.02 -33.68
CA ASP A 45 13.11 42.39 -33.26
C ASP A 45 13.05 40.87 -33.51
N ASN A 46 13.43 40.46 -34.72
CA ASN A 46 13.45 39.06 -35.12
C ASN A 46 14.40 38.20 -34.27
N VAL A 47 15.49 38.77 -33.74
CA VAL A 47 16.46 38.06 -32.89
C VAL A 47 15.87 37.84 -31.50
N GLY A 48 15.28 38.88 -30.91
CA GLY A 48 14.54 38.80 -29.66
C GLY A 48 13.37 37.83 -29.77
N ALA A 49 12.58 37.90 -30.84
CA ALA A 49 11.45 37.00 -31.08
C ALA A 49 11.90 35.53 -31.19
N ALA A 50 13.00 35.25 -31.89
CA ALA A 50 13.57 33.90 -31.98
C ALA A 50 14.00 33.37 -30.60
N LYS A 51 14.68 34.21 -29.79
CA LYS A 51 15.08 33.88 -28.42
C LYS A 51 13.87 33.54 -27.54
N TRP A 52 12.83 34.37 -27.55
CA TRP A 52 11.63 34.14 -26.73
C TRP A 52 10.82 32.93 -27.19
N ARG A 53 10.78 32.60 -28.49
CA ARG A 53 10.21 31.34 -28.99
C ARG A 53 10.93 30.12 -28.42
N GLY A 54 12.27 30.13 -28.41
CA GLY A 54 13.06 29.05 -27.82
C GLY A 54 12.83 28.89 -26.31
N GLN A 55 12.69 30.00 -25.61
CA GLN A 55 12.38 29.99 -24.18
C GLN A 55 10.97 29.47 -23.89
N LEU A 56 9.97 29.87 -24.68
CA LEU A 56 8.61 29.37 -24.55
C LEU A 56 8.54 27.86 -24.80
N ALA A 57 9.21 27.35 -25.83
CA ALA A 57 9.31 25.92 -26.09
C ALA A 57 9.94 25.17 -24.90
N THR A 58 11.00 25.73 -24.31
CA THR A 58 11.65 25.16 -23.12
C THR A 58 10.70 25.13 -21.91
N VAL A 59 9.98 26.22 -21.64
CA VAL A 59 9.00 26.28 -20.53
C VAL A 59 7.90 25.24 -20.73
N VAL A 60 7.34 25.14 -21.94
CA VAL A 60 6.30 24.14 -22.25
C VAL A 60 6.83 22.71 -22.07
N ALA A 61 8.03 22.42 -22.55
CA ALA A 61 8.64 21.10 -22.42
C ALA A 61 8.87 20.72 -20.95
N GLN A 62 9.41 21.63 -20.14
CA GLN A 62 9.63 21.42 -18.71
C GLN A 62 8.31 21.19 -17.96
N CYS A 63 7.28 21.98 -18.27
CA CYS A 63 5.96 21.85 -17.66
C CYS A 63 5.28 20.53 -18.02
N ARG A 64 5.37 20.11 -19.29
CA ARG A 64 4.83 18.82 -19.73
C ARG A 64 5.55 17.65 -19.07
N ALA A 65 6.87 17.71 -18.96
CA ALA A 65 7.67 16.69 -18.28
C ALA A 65 7.32 16.60 -16.78
N ALA A 66 7.17 17.75 -16.11
CA ALA A 66 6.76 17.80 -14.71
C ALA A 66 5.35 17.23 -14.50
N GLN A 67 4.40 17.56 -15.38
CA GLN A 67 3.05 17.03 -15.33
C GLN A 67 3.03 15.50 -15.52
N GLN A 68 3.77 14.99 -16.52
CA GLN A 68 3.88 13.55 -16.76
C GLN A 68 4.53 12.83 -15.56
N ALA A 69 5.56 13.42 -14.95
CA ALA A 69 6.16 12.86 -13.75
C ALA A 69 5.17 12.81 -12.57
N GLN A 70 4.33 13.84 -12.41
CA GLN A 70 3.28 13.86 -11.39
C GLN A 70 2.19 12.82 -11.65
N ASP A 71 1.76 12.66 -12.90
CA ASP A 71 0.74 11.68 -13.29
C ASP A 71 1.26 10.24 -13.13
N ASN A 72 2.53 10.00 -13.46
CA ASN A 72 3.19 8.72 -13.23
C ASN A 72 3.23 8.39 -11.73
N ARG A 73 3.59 9.36 -10.87
CA ARG A 73 3.59 9.18 -9.41
C ARG A 73 2.19 8.88 -8.88
N ARG A 74 1.17 9.62 -9.31
CA ARG A 74 -0.24 9.37 -8.92
C ARG A 74 -0.70 7.97 -9.34
N THR A 75 -0.34 7.56 -10.55
CA THR A 75 -0.68 6.23 -11.07
C THR A 75 0.01 5.14 -10.27
N GLN A 76 1.30 5.31 -9.97
CA GLN A 76 2.05 4.38 -9.13
C GLN A 76 1.49 4.29 -7.71
N GLN A 77 1.10 5.42 -7.12
CA GLN A 77 0.46 5.45 -5.80
C GLN A 77 -0.87 4.69 -5.79
N ARG A 78 -1.73 4.90 -6.79
CA ARG A 78 -2.98 4.14 -6.93
C ARG A 78 -2.73 2.65 -7.06
N TYR A 79 -1.78 2.25 -7.91
CA TYR A 79 -1.41 0.85 -8.08
C TYR A 79 -0.96 0.19 -6.76
N LEU A 80 -0.11 0.87 -5.99
CA LEU A 80 0.35 0.37 -4.69
C LEU A 80 -0.80 0.28 -3.68
N GLN A 81 -1.70 1.26 -3.68
CA GLN A 81 -2.86 1.28 -2.78
C GLN A 81 -3.84 0.15 -3.11
N GLU A 82 -4.13 -0.10 -4.39
CA GLU A 82 -4.97 -1.21 -4.84
C GLU A 82 -4.37 -2.56 -4.47
N ARG A 83 -3.05 -2.73 -4.65
CA ARG A 83 -2.30 -3.92 -4.22
C ARG A 83 -2.44 -4.16 -2.73
N GLN A 84 -2.25 -3.12 -1.92
CA GLN A 84 -2.37 -3.23 -0.47
C GLN A 84 -3.78 -3.64 -0.04
N GLN A 85 -4.82 -3.01 -0.60
CA GLN A 85 -6.21 -3.39 -0.32
C GLN A 85 -6.50 -4.84 -0.73
N GLN A 86 -5.96 -5.29 -1.85
CA GLN A 86 -6.15 -6.66 -2.31
C GLN A 86 -5.46 -7.68 -1.40
N GLU A 87 -4.27 -7.36 -0.90
CA GLU A 87 -3.53 -8.19 0.07
C GLU A 87 -4.29 -8.28 1.40
N GLU A 88 -4.84 -7.18 1.90
CA GLU A 88 -5.68 -7.16 3.10
C GLU A 88 -6.95 -8.02 2.94
N LEU A 89 -7.66 -7.90 1.81
CA LEU A 89 -8.83 -8.73 1.50
C LEU A 89 -8.48 -10.22 1.43
N ASN A 90 -7.35 -10.57 0.82
CA ASN A 90 -6.86 -11.94 0.77
C ASN A 90 -6.55 -12.48 2.17
N GLN A 91 -5.89 -11.68 3.00
CA GLN A 91 -5.57 -12.06 4.37
C GLN A 91 -6.83 -12.28 5.21
N GLN A 92 -7.84 -11.41 5.08
CA GLN A 92 -9.12 -11.58 5.76
C GLN A 92 -9.84 -12.87 5.33
N ARG A 93 -9.89 -13.16 4.03
CA ARG A 93 -10.46 -14.42 3.51
C ARG A 93 -9.73 -15.64 4.07
N TYR A 94 -8.40 -15.62 4.08
CA TYR A 94 -7.59 -16.71 4.62
C TYR A 94 -7.87 -16.94 6.11
N LEU A 95 -7.92 -15.88 6.92
CA LEU A 95 -8.21 -15.97 8.34
C LEU A 95 -9.64 -16.49 8.59
N GLN A 96 -10.61 -16.06 7.80
CA GLN A 96 -11.98 -16.56 7.89
C GLN A 96 -12.06 -18.06 7.60
N GLN A 97 -11.38 -18.51 6.54
CA GLN A 97 -11.33 -19.94 6.18
C GLN A 97 -10.68 -20.78 7.28
N ARG A 98 -9.57 -20.29 7.87
CA ARG A 98 -8.91 -20.96 9.00
C ARG A 98 -9.83 -21.09 10.20
N ARG A 99 -10.51 -20.00 10.59
CA ARG A 99 -11.49 -20.03 11.70
C ARG A 99 -12.62 -21.04 11.45
N GLN A 100 -13.15 -21.08 10.23
CA GLN A 100 -14.19 -22.05 9.87
C GLN A 100 -13.68 -23.50 9.94
N GLN A 101 -12.47 -23.76 9.45
CA GLN A 101 -11.84 -25.07 9.53
C GLN A 101 -11.61 -25.51 10.98
N ASP A 102 -11.17 -24.59 11.84
CA ASP A 102 -10.97 -24.87 13.27
C ASP A 102 -12.29 -25.20 13.97
N GLN A 103 -13.38 -24.49 13.66
CA GLN A 103 -14.71 -24.81 14.18
C GLN A 103 -15.18 -26.21 13.75
N ILE A 104 -14.99 -26.57 12.47
CA ILE A 104 -15.32 -27.91 11.96
C ILE A 104 -14.51 -28.98 12.69
N ASN A 105 -13.20 -28.74 12.87
CA ASN A 105 -12.32 -29.67 13.58
C ASN A 105 -12.74 -29.84 15.05
N GLN A 106 -13.11 -28.75 15.72
CA GLN A 106 -13.62 -28.79 17.09
C GLN A 106 -14.91 -29.61 17.18
N GLN A 107 -15.88 -29.39 16.28
CA GLN A 107 -17.12 -30.17 16.25
C GLN A 107 -16.85 -31.66 16.01
N ARG A 108 -15.98 -32.00 15.04
CA ARG A 108 -15.58 -33.40 14.77
C ARG A 108 -14.93 -34.04 15.99
N ASN A 109 -14.04 -33.32 16.66
CA ASN A 109 -13.37 -33.83 17.87
C ASN A 109 -14.35 -34.01 19.03
N ALA A 110 -15.29 -33.09 19.23
CA ALA A 110 -16.34 -33.23 20.23
C ALA A 110 -17.20 -34.49 19.95
N GLN A 111 -17.60 -34.68 18.69
CA GLN A 111 -18.39 -35.85 18.29
C GLN A 111 -17.63 -37.16 18.48
N ARG A 112 -16.33 -37.20 18.15
CA ARG A 112 -15.46 -38.38 18.42
C ARG A 112 -15.44 -38.72 19.91
N ARG A 113 -15.25 -37.73 20.78
CA ARG A 113 -15.26 -37.95 22.24
C ARG A 113 -16.59 -38.52 22.73
N ILE A 114 -17.72 -38.02 22.22
CA ILE A 114 -19.05 -38.53 22.58
C ILE A 114 -19.18 -40.01 22.17
N VAL A 115 -18.78 -40.36 20.95
CA VAL A 115 -18.84 -41.73 20.45
C VAL A 115 -17.92 -42.66 21.25
N GLU A 116 -16.71 -42.21 21.59
CA GLU A 116 -15.78 -42.97 22.43
C GLU A 116 -16.33 -43.21 23.83
N GLN A 117 -16.92 -42.19 24.46
CA GLN A 117 -17.58 -42.33 25.77
C GLN A 117 -18.75 -43.32 25.72
N GLN A 118 -19.57 -43.30 24.66
CA GLN A 118 -20.65 -44.27 24.49
C GLN A 118 -20.12 -45.70 24.34
N ARG A 119 -19.06 -45.90 23.54
CA ARG A 119 -18.40 -47.21 23.40
C ARG A 119 -17.83 -47.71 24.72
N LEU A 120 -17.20 -46.83 25.51
CA LEU A 120 -16.70 -47.17 26.84
C LEU A 120 -17.83 -47.61 27.77
N ARG A 121 -18.95 -46.86 27.82
CA ARG A 121 -20.12 -47.24 28.62
C ARG A 121 -20.68 -48.59 28.22
N GLN A 122 -20.81 -48.87 26.92
CA GLN A 122 -21.29 -50.18 26.43
C GLN A 122 -20.36 -51.33 26.85
N ARG A 123 -19.04 -51.16 26.77
CA ARG A 123 -18.07 -52.18 27.22
C ARG A 123 -18.20 -52.46 28.72
N ILE A 124 -18.30 -51.42 29.54
CA ILE A 124 -18.47 -51.55 31.00
C ILE A 124 -19.78 -52.29 31.30
N GLN A 125 -20.87 -51.92 30.62
CA GLN A 125 -22.17 -52.58 30.80
C GLN A 125 -22.12 -54.07 30.42
N GLN A 126 -21.47 -54.41 29.31
CA GLN A 126 -21.27 -55.81 28.90
C GLN A 126 -20.40 -56.59 29.91
N GLN A 127 -19.36 -55.99 30.46
CA GLN A 127 -18.53 -56.63 31.50
C GLN A 127 -19.33 -56.92 32.76
N HIS A 128 -20.19 -55.99 33.22
CA HIS A 128 -21.05 -56.22 34.38
C HIS A 128 -22.08 -57.34 34.13
N LEU A 129 -22.66 -57.42 32.93
CA LEU A 129 -23.58 -58.50 32.57
C LEU A 129 -22.86 -59.86 32.55
N ASN A 130 -21.66 -59.91 31.98
CA ASN A 130 -20.86 -61.14 31.93
C ASN A 130 -20.40 -61.60 33.33
N GLN A 131 -20.05 -60.68 34.23
CA GLN A 131 -19.72 -61.01 35.62
C GLN A 131 -20.94 -61.50 36.42
N ARG A 132 -22.13 -60.93 36.20
CA ARG A 132 -23.36 -61.41 36.86
C ARG A 132 -23.81 -62.79 36.38
N ASN A 133 -23.48 -63.15 35.14
CA ASN A 133 -23.83 -64.45 34.56
C ASN A 133 -22.74 -65.52 34.75
N MET A 134 -21.74 -65.29 35.59
CA MET A 134 -20.79 -66.33 35.96
C MET A 134 -21.45 -67.29 36.96
N PRO A 135 -21.65 -68.58 36.62
CA PRO A 135 -22.15 -69.55 37.58
C PRO A 135 -21.13 -69.71 38.71
N ASP A 136 -21.59 -69.70 39.96
CA ASP A 136 -20.75 -69.93 41.15
C ASP A 136 -20.34 -71.40 41.15
N ILE A 137 -19.26 -71.72 40.44
CA ILE A 137 -18.67 -73.07 40.40
C ILE A 137 -17.86 -73.23 41.70
N ARG A 138 -18.56 -73.51 42.80
CA ARG A 138 -17.94 -74.04 44.01
C ARG A 138 -17.85 -75.55 43.88
N TYR A 139 -16.61 -76.04 43.76
CA TYR A 139 -16.26 -77.45 43.95
C TYR A 139 -15.95 -77.72 45.43
#